data_AF-A0A7C3TSR9-F1
#
_entry.id   AF-A0A7C3TSR9-F1
#
_cell.length_a   1.000
_cell.length_b   1.000
_cell.length_c   1.000
_cell.angle_alpha   90.00
_cell.angle_beta   90.00
_cell.angle_gamma   90.00
#
_symmetry.space_group_name_H-M   'P 1'
#
loop_
_entity.id
_entity.type
_entity.pdbx_description
1 polymer ?
#
loop_
_entity_poly.entity_id
_entity_poly.type
_entity_poly.pdbx_seq_one_letter_code
_entity_poly.pdbx_strand_id
1 'polypeptide(L)'
;MAHQCLNCGKIYTDTKIIENGCPDCGGKFFYYIRKPLETEKRIKILKEIEKEKFFEGEREKIENIIKRIETEKKKAEKEAEEMKERIESINIKEIGDYEINVRKLAEDGSIIINREGVYFIYLPSLFQKKK
;
A
#
# COMPACT_ATOMS: atom_id res chain seq x y z
N MET A 1 -11.66 28.64 35.68
CA MET A 1 -10.97 29.54 34.72
C MET A 1 -11.87 29.67 33.50
N ALA A 2 -11.76 30.73 32.70
CA ALA A 2 -12.69 30.95 31.60
C ALA A 2 -12.30 30.17 30.33
N HIS A 3 -13.31 29.83 29.55
CA HIS A 3 -13.22 29.04 28.31
C HIS A 3 -13.95 29.78 27.20
N GLN A 4 -13.30 29.97 26.06
CA GLN A 4 -13.90 30.61 24.90
C GLN A 4 -14.27 29.56 23.86
N CYS A 5 -15.53 29.53 23.40
CA CYS A 5 -15.94 28.66 22.31
C CYS A 5 -15.23 29.08 21.02
N LEU A 6 -14.55 28.13 20.36
CA LEU A 6 -13.89 28.41 19.10
C LEU A 6 -14.89 28.61 17.97
N ASN A 7 -16.13 28.12 18.06
CA ASN A 7 -17.15 28.21 16.99
C ASN A 7 -18.01 29.49 17.02
N CYS A 8 -18.50 29.94 18.19
CA CYS A 8 -19.24 31.21 18.31
C CYS A 8 -18.50 32.34 19.04
N GLY A 9 -17.39 32.06 19.73
CA GLY A 9 -16.58 33.08 20.43
C GLY A 9 -17.08 33.43 21.83
N LYS A 10 -18.20 32.86 22.29
CA LYS A 10 -18.74 33.09 23.64
C LYS A 10 -17.82 32.56 24.73
N ILE A 11 -17.78 33.27 25.85
CA ILE A 11 -16.94 32.96 27.00
C ILE A 11 -17.80 32.35 28.11
N TYR A 12 -17.35 31.23 28.65
CA TYR A 12 -17.99 30.51 29.74
C TYR A 12 -16.99 30.29 30.86
N THR A 13 -17.45 30.40 32.11
CA THR A 13 -16.62 30.18 33.30
C THR A 13 -16.79 28.79 33.90
N ASP A 14 -17.88 28.11 33.56
CA ASP A 14 -18.18 26.75 33.97
C ASP A 14 -17.37 25.75 33.11
N THR A 15 -16.87 24.68 33.72
CA THR A 15 -16.15 23.62 33.04
C THR A 15 -17.09 22.56 32.44
N LYS A 16 -18.33 22.44 32.93
CA LYS A 16 -19.32 21.45 32.44
C LYS A 16 -19.71 21.64 30.97
N ILE A 17 -19.54 22.86 30.46
CA ILE A 17 -19.81 23.19 29.06
C ILE A 17 -18.81 22.54 28.08
N ILE A 18 -17.64 22.09 28.56
CA ILE A 18 -16.66 21.40 27.72
C ILE A 18 -17.14 19.97 27.41
N GLU A 19 -17.74 19.31 28.40
CA GLU A 19 -18.26 17.94 28.27
C GLU A 19 -19.55 17.91 27.44
N ASN A 20 -20.44 18.89 27.64
CA ASN A 20 -21.74 18.93 26.98
C ASN A 20 -21.73 19.69 25.63
N GLY A 21 -20.68 20.48 25.37
CA GLY A 21 -20.60 21.36 24.21
C GLY A 21 -21.24 22.74 24.45
N CYS A 22 -20.97 23.67 23.53
CA CYS A 22 -21.43 25.04 23.65
C CYS A 22 -22.96 25.10 23.49
N PRO A 23 -23.71 25.63 24.46
CA PRO A 23 -25.18 25.63 24.43
C PRO A 23 -25.78 26.51 23.31
N ASP A 24 -24.98 27.41 22.74
CA ASP A 24 -25.44 28.39 21.74
C ASP A 24 -25.26 27.93 20.29
N CYS A 25 -24.21 27.15 20.03
CA CYS A 25 -23.83 26.75 18.67
C CYS A 25 -23.49 25.27 18.53
N GLY A 26 -23.57 24.49 19.61
CA GLY A 26 -23.21 23.07 19.62
C GLY A 26 -21.71 22.77 19.47
N GLY A 27 -20.86 23.80 19.41
CA GLY A 27 -19.42 23.62 19.22
C GLY A 27 -18.75 22.89 20.38
N LYS A 28 -17.90 21.90 20.08
CA LYS A 28 -17.16 21.10 21.08
C LYS A 28 -15.73 21.60 21.35
N PHE A 29 -15.25 22.55 20.56
CA PHE A 29 -13.89 23.07 20.68
C PHE A 29 -13.88 24.36 21.51
N PHE A 30 -13.07 24.36 22.57
CA PHE A 30 -12.92 25.49 23.48
C PHE A 30 -11.45 25.85 23.64
N TYR A 31 -11.15 27.14 23.70
CA TYR A 31 -9.83 27.67 24.02
C TYR A 31 -9.80 28.15 25.47
N TYR A 32 -8.78 27.73 26.21
CA TYR A 32 -8.60 28.15 27.59
C TYR A 32 -8.05 29.57 27.65
N ILE A 33 -8.82 30.51 28.20
CA ILE A 33 -8.50 31.93 28.12
C ILE A 33 -7.97 32.49 29.44
N ARG A 34 -6.81 33.16 29.35
CA ARG A 34 -6.43 34.25 30.26
C ARG A 34 -6.83 35.62 29.69
N LYS A 35 -6.83 35.77 28.37
CA LYS A 35 -7.39 36.88 27.59
C LYS A 35 -8.19 36.32 26.41
N PRO A 36 -9.30 36.97 25.99
CA PRO A 36 -10.07 36.52 24.84
C PRO A 36 -9.24 36.55 23.56
N LEU A 37 -9.40 35.52 22.73
CA LEU A 37 -8.83 35.49 21.39
C LEU A 37 -9.63 36.40 20.45
N GLU A 38 -8.90 37.08 19.57
CA GLU A 38 -9.48 37.77 18.41
C GLU A 38 -10.09 36.78 17.42
N THR A 39 -11.10 37.26 16.70
CA THR A 39 -11.90 36.47 15.74
C THR A 39 -11.04 35.78 14.68
N GLU A 40 -10.03 36.45 14.14
CA GLU A 40 -9.15 35.91 13.10
C GLU A 40 -8.33 34.71 13.60
N LYS A 41 -7.72 34.86 14.78
CA LYS A 41 -6.93 33.80 15.43
C LYS A 41 -7.79 32.58 15.73
N ARG A 42 -9.01 32.81 16.21
CA ARG A 42 -10.01 31.76 16.50
C ARG A 42 -10.36 30.95 15.25
N ILE A 43 -10.65 31.63 14.14
CA ILE A 43 -10.98 30.98 12.86
C ILE A 43 -9.76 30.21 12.32
N LYS A 44 -8.55 30.74 12.48
CA LYS A 44 -7.33 30.06 12.03
C LYS A 44 -7.13 28.72 12.75
N ILE A 45 -7.29 28.70 14.08
CA ILE A 45 -7.17 27.48 14.90
C ILE A 45 -8.22 26.44 14.48
N LEU A 46 -9.48 26.86 14.29
CA LEU A 46 -10.53 25.96 13.79
C LEU A 46 -10.15 25.30 12.47
N LYS A 47 -9.67 26.09 11.50
CA LYS A 47 -9.25 25.59 10.19
C LYS A 47 -8.08 24.63 10.27
N GLU A 48 -7.14 24.85 11.18
CA GLU A 48 -6.01 23.92 11.41
C GLU A 48 -6.51 22.58 11.96
N ILE A 49 -7.39 22.60 12.97
CA ILE A 49 -7.99 21.39 13.55
C ILE A 49 -8.81 20.61 12.50
N GLU A 50 -9.60 21.30 11.68
CA GLU A 50 -10.38 20.66 10.62
C GLU A 50 -9.48 20.02 9.54
N LYS A 51 -8.38 20.68 9.18
CA LYS A 51 -7.39 20.12 8.24
C LYS A 51 -6.75 18.85 8.79
N GLU A 52 -6.30 18.87 10.04
CA GLU A 52 -5.67 17.69 10.66
C GLU A 52 -6.61 16.47 10.66
N LYS A 53 -7.88 16.67 11.04
CA LYS A 53 -8.90 15.60 10.99
C LYS A 53 -9.17 15.09 9.58
N PHE A 54 -9.16 15.98 8.59
CA PHE A 54 -9.32 15.59 7.18
C PHE A 54 -8.15 14.70 6.72
N PHE A 55 -6.91 15.06 7.07
CA PHE A 55 -5.72 14.27 6.75
C PHE A 55 -5.70 12.91 7.48
N GLU A 56 -6.15 12.83 8.73
CA GLU A 56 -6.29 11.54 9.43
C GLU A 56 -7.25 10.58 8.68
N GLY A 57 -8.41 11.09 8.25
CA GLY A 57 -9.37 10.30 7.47
C GLY A 57 -8.86 9.85 6.09
N GLU A 58 -7.99 10.62 5.45
CA GLU A 58 -7.33 10.20 4.20
C GLU A 58 -6.19 9.20 4.43
N ARG A 59 -5.41 9.36 5.52
CA ARG A 59 -4.33 8.42 5.86
C ARG A 59 -4.85 7.00 6.05
N GLU A 60 -5.98 6.84 6.73
CA GLU A 60 -6.60 5.52 6.94
C GLU A 60 -7.03 4.88 5.60
N LYS A 61 -7.54 5.68 4.67
CA LYS A 61 -7.90 5.19 3.31
C LYS A 61 -6.66 4.77 2.52
N ILE A 62 -5.60 5.57 2.56
CA ILE A 62 -4.34 5.29 1.85
C ILE A 62 -3.70 4.01 2.40
N GLU A 63 -3.65 3.83 3.71
CA GLU A 63 -3.08 2.63 4.33
C GLU A 63 -3.82 1.36 3.91
N ASN A 64 -5.16 1.42 3.84
CA ASN A 64 -5.98 0.31 3.36
C ASN A 64 -5.73 -0.01 1.87
N ILE A 65 -5.51 1.00 1.04
CA ILE A 65 -5.17 0.80 -0.38
C ILE A 65 -3.79 0.13 -0.52
N ILE A 66 -2.78 0.61 0.23
CA ILE A 66 -1.43 0.02 0.21
C ILE A 66 -1.47 -1.45 0.61
N LYS A 67 -2.16 -1.78 1.72
CA LYS A 67 -2.35 -3.17 2.16
C LYS A 67 -2.96 -4.05 1.07
N ARG A 68 -3.99 -3.55 0.37
CA ARG A 68 -4.61 -4.28 -0.75
C ARG A 68 -3.62 -4.53 -1.90
N ILE A 69 -2.88 -3.50 -2.31
CA ILE A 69 -1.88 -3.62 -3.38
C ILE A 69 -0.81 -4.65 -3.02
N GLU A 70 -0.30 -4.63 -1.78
CA GLU A 70 0.68 -5.61 -1.31
C GLU A 70 0.12 -7.04 -1.32
N THR A 71 -1.13 -7.23 -0.89
CA THR A 71 -1.76 -8.56 -0.91
C THR A 71 -1.96 -9.09 -2.32
N GLU A 72 -2.40 -8.25 -3.26
CA GLU A 72 -2.60 -8.65 -4.65
C GLU A 72 -1.27 -8.92 -5.34
N LYS A 73 -0.23 -8.12 -5.06
CA LYS A 73 1.12 -8.36 -5.56
C LYS A 73 1.65 -9.72 -5.10
N LYS A 74 1.51 -10.04 -3.81
CA LYS A 74 1.94 -11.35 -3.27
C LYS A 74 1.20 -12.53 -3.90
N LYS A 75 -0.10 -12.38 -4.17
CA LYS A 75 -0.87 -13.42 -4.88
C LYS A 75 -0.36 -13.61 -6.31
N ALA A 76 -0.20 -12.53 -7.06
CA ALA A 76 0.30 -12.58 -8.42
C ALA A 76 1.72 -13.16 -8.50
N GLU A 77 2.60 -12.83 -7.54
CA GLU A 77 3.93 -13.44 -7.43
C GLU A 77 3.84 -14.95 -7.18
N LYS A 78 2.97 -15.39 -6.27
CA LYS A 78 2.76 -16.81 -5.98
C LYS A 78 2.18 -17.57 -7.17
N GLU A 79 1.18 -17.01 -7.85
CA GLU A 79 0.58 -17.59 -9.05
C GLU A 79 1.59 -17.67 -10.20
N ALA A 80 2.42 -16.64 -10.37
CA ALA A 80 3.49 -16.64 -11.35
C ALA A 80 4.54 -17.72 -11.04
N GLU A 81 4.89 -17.92 -9.77
CA GLU A 81 5.81 -18.96 -9.35
C GLU A 81 5.23 -20.37 -9.58
N GLU A 82 3.98 -20.60 -9.18
CA GLU A 82 3.25 -21.85 -9.44
C GLU A 82 3.08 -22.13 -10.94
N MET A 83 2.93 -21.09 -11.77
CA MET A 83 2.92 -21.23 -13.24
C MET A 83 4.30 -21.58 -13.81
N LYS A 84 5.39 -20.98 -13.32
CA LYS A 84 6.75 -21.34 -13.73
C LYS A 84 7.07 -22.81 -13.41
N GLU A 85 6.59 -23.30 -12.26
CA GLU A 85 6.78 -24.70 -11.86
C GLU A 85 6.09 -25.67 -12.84
N ARG A 86 4.90 -25.31 -13.36
CA ARG A 86 4.12 -26.16 -14.27
C ARG A 86 4.63 -26.25 -15.71
N ILE A 87 5.36 -25.25 -16.21
CA ILE A 87 5.84 -25.27 -17.60
C ILE A 87 7.06 -26.17 -17.67
N GLU A 88 7.00 -27.33 -18.32
CA GLU A 88 8.14 -28.24 -18.46
C GLU A 88 9.26 -27.64 -19.34
N SER A 89 10.50 -28.06 -19.10
CA SER A 89 11.67 -27.58 -19.85
C SER A 89 11.68 -28.15 -21.28
N ILE A 90 11.08 -29.32 -21.49
CA ILE A 90 10.89 -29.98 -22.78
C ILE A 90 9.54 -30.71 -22.75
N ASN A 91 8.66 -30.45 -23.71
CA ASN A 91 7.38 -31.11 -23.91
C ASN A 91 7.37 -31.85 -25.26
N ILE A 92 6.98 -33.11 -25.26
CA ILE A 92 6.97 -33.97 -26.46
C ILE A 92 5.54 -34.01 -27.00
N LYS A 93 5.27 -33.38 -28.14
CA LYS A 93 3.92 -33.36 -28.74
C LYS A 93 3.68 -34.64 -29.52
N GLU A 94 4.60 -34.97 -30.43
CA GLU A 94 4.59 -36.19 -31.24
C GLU A 94 6.02 -36.66 -31.51
N ILE A 95 6.20 -37.88 -32.03
CA ILE A 95 7.54 -38.40 -32.35
C ILE A 95 8.17 -37.52 -33.45
N GLY A 96 9.19 -36.74 -33.07
CA GLY A 96 9.84 -35.77 -33.95
C GLY A 96 9.43 -34.31 -33.72
N ASP A 97 8.40 -34.05 -32.89
CA ASP A 97 7.93 -32.70 -32.54
C ASP A 97 8.05 -32.42 -31.03
N TYR A 98 8.95 -31.51 -30.69
CA TYR A 98 9.38 -31.18 -29.33
C TYR A 98 9.29 -29.67 -29.08
N GLU A 99 8.65 -29.27 -27.98
CA GLU A 99 8.54 -27.88 -27.53
C GLU A 99 9.44 -27.67 -26.30
N ILE A 100 10.38 -26.71 -26.37
CA ILE A 100 11.43 -26.54 -25.35
C ILE A 100 11.31 -25.16 -24.70
N ASN A 101 11.22 -25.11 -23.37
CA ASN A 101 11.25 -23.86 -22.61
C ASN A 101 12.70 -23.49 -22.26
N VAL A 102 13.33 -22.69 -23.12
CA VAL A 102 14.75 -22.30 -23.02
C VAL A 102 15.09 -21.58 -21.72
N ARG A 103 14.17 -20.79 -21.13
CA ARG A 103 14.43 -20.06 -19.87
C ARG A 103 14.50 -21.01 -18.69
N LYS A 104 13.56 -21.95 -18.62
CA LYS A 104 13.60 -23.00 -17.60
C LYS A 104 14.78 -23.93 -17.84
N LEU A 105 15.01 -24.32 -19.09
CA LEU A 105 16.19 -25.07 -19.52
C LEU A 105 17.49 -24.36 -19.09
N ALA A 106 17.53 -23.03 -19.11
CA ALA A 106 18.67 -22.21 -18.70
C ALA A 106 18.88 -22.15 -17.19
N GLU A 107 17.78 -22.00 -16.45
CA GLU A 107 17.76 -22.03 -14.99
C GLU A 107 18.14 -23.43 -14.47
N ASP A 108 17.67 -24.48 -15.17
CA ASP A 108 17.98 -25.90 -14.93
C ASP A 108 19.38 -26.29 -15.42
N GLY A 109 19.95 -25.56 -16.40
CA GLY A 109 21.20 -25.86 -17.12
C GLY A 109 21.01 -26.82 -18.29
N SER A 110 21.66 -26.62 -19.46
CA SER A 110 21.58 -27.44 -20.72
C SER A 110 22.38 -26.88 -21.95
N ILE A 111 22.89 -27.71 -22.87
CA ILE A 111 23.10 -27.46 -24.35
C ILE A 111 22.47 -28.68 -25.00
N ILE A 112 22.44 -28.88 -26.33
CA ILE A 112 21.93 -30.09 -27.00
C ILE A 112 22.77 -30.50 -28.24
N ILE A 113 23.30 -31.73 -28.37
CA ILE A 113 24.08 -32.32 -29.49
C ILE A 113 23.35 -33.50 -30.15
N ASN A 114 22.97 -33.52 -31.43
CA ASN A 114 22.36 -34.72 -32.04
C ASN A 114 23.37 -35.68 -32.73
N ARG A 115 23.19 -37.01 -32.66
CA ARG A 115 23.84 -38.01 -33.55
C ARG A 115 22.84 -39.05 -34.08
N GLU A 116 22.81 -39.25 -35.40
CA GLU A 116 21.97 -40.27 -36.08
C GLU A 116 20.45 -40.16 -35.84
N GLY A 117 19.91 -38.94 -35.68
CA GLY A 117 18.49 -38.72 -35.39
C GLY A 117 18.17 -38.66 -33.89
N VAL A 118 19.20 -38.82 -33.05
CA VAL A 118 19.10 -38.77 -31.59
C VAL A 118 19.60 -37.43 -31.11
N TYR A 119 18.74 -36.59 -30.52
CA TYR A 119 19.15 -35.33 -29.88
C TYR A 119 19.83 -35.62 -28.52
N PHE A 120 20.97 -35.02 -28.22
CA PHE A 120 21.66 -35.10 -26.91
C PHE A 120 21.62 -33.74 -26.27
N ILE A 121 21.81 -33.56 -24.96
CA ILE A 121 21.71 -32.26 -24.27
C ILE A 121 23.09 -31.87 -23.64
N TYR A 122 24.00 -31.09 -24.27
CA TYR A 122 25.29 -30.65 -23.69
C TYR A 122 25.29 -29.54 -22.58
N LEU A 123 25.01 -29.78 -21.32
CA LEU A 123 24.66 -28.72 -20.35
C LEU A 123 25.42 -27.34 -20.12
N PRO A 124 26.70 -27.10 -20.48
CA PRO A 124 27.47 -25.92 -20.03
C PRO A 124 27.14 -24.48 -20.52
N SER A 125 26.46 -24.22 -21.65
CA SER A 125 26.23 -22.84 -22.15
C SER A 125 25.18 -22.07 -21.37
N LEU A 126 24.36 -22.76 -20.59
CA LEU A 126 23.37 -22.15 -19.73
C LEU A 126 23.98 -21.68 -18.39
N PHE A 127 25.25 -21.99 -18.15
CA PHE A 127 25.96 -21.71 -16.90
C PHE A 127 27.08 -20.66 -16.97
N GLN A 128 27.31 -19.98 -18.10
CA GLN A 128 28.12 -18.74 -18.07
C GLN A 128 27.27 -17.59 -17.52
N LYS A 129 26.86 -17.71 -16.25
CA LYS A 129 26.20 -16.66 -15.49
C LYS A 129 27.06 -15.40 -15.52
N LYS A 130 26.48 -14.28 -15.97
CA LYS A 130 27.08 -12.94 -15.81
C LYS A 130 27.39 -12.72 -14.33
N LYS A 131 28.60 -12.26 -14.04
CA LYS A 131 29.03 -11.76 -12.72
C LYS A 131 28.07 -10.71 -12.18
#